data_AF-A0A966LL74-F1
#
_entry.id   AF-A0A966LL74-F1
#
_cell.length_a   1.000
_cell.length_b   1.000
_cell.length_c   1.000
_cell.angle_alpha   90.00
_cell.angle_beta   90.00
_cell.angle_gamma   90.00
#
_symmetry.space_group_name_H-M   'P 1'
#
loop_
_entity.id
_entity.type
_entity.pdbx_description
1 polymer ?
#
loop_
_entity_poly.entity_id
_entity_poly.type
_entity_poly.pdbx_seq_one_letter_code
_entity_poly.pdbx_strand_id
1 'polypeptide(L)'
;MGAPFSDITLYIPTVLSSGTAEYVEERSLLNYISDLYVQKMYGYKPPKTSRICVQPDFHGKWKKPWKFGSIANVAPPYNYEEYTACNRKGKYMYALDCIQRATLELTEEFNWDKSVFETAYQEVLECDFKFRIEYPGKQTRDKKKMASWSLKKQKQ
;
A
#
# COMPACT_ATOMS: atom_id res chain seq x y z
N MET A 1 12.96 7.88 -15.81
CA MET A 1 12.53 7.27 -14.54
C MET A 1 11.03 7.07 -14.60
N GLY A 2 10.52 5.85 -14.39
CA GLY A 2 9.06 5.61 -14.40
C GLY A 2 8.42 6.05 -13.08
N ALA A 3 7.19 6.56 -13.12
CA ALA A 3 6.43 7.02 -11.93
C ALA A 3 6.45 5.99 -10.79
N PRO A 4 6.64 6.39 -9.52
CA PRO A 4 6.68 5.46 -8.39
C PRO A 4 5.38 4.66 -8.28
N PHE A 5 5.45 3.47 -7.66
CA PHE A 5 4.25 2.79 -7.22
C PHE A 5 3.68 3.60 -6.05
N SER A 6 2.46 4.11 -6.20
CA SER A 6 1.89 5.11 -5.31
C SER A 6 0.87 4.54 -4.34
N ASP A 7 0.01 3.63 -4.77
CA ASP A 7 -1.00 3.05 -3.87
C ASP A 7 -1.61 1.72 -4.36
N ILE A 8 -2.32 1.09 -3.42
CA ILE A 8 -3.37 0.09 -3.66
C ILE A 8 -4.70 0.71 -3.21
N THR A 9 -5.64 0.93 -4.13
CA THR A 9 -6.95 1.51 -3.80
C THR A 9 -8.02 0.42 -3.73
N LEU A 10 -8.70 0.31 -2.59
CA LEU A 10 -9.84 -0.57 -2.36
C LEU A 10 -11.16 0.16 -2.63
N TYR A 11 -11.83 -0.15 -3.74
CA TYR A 11 -13.15 0.39 -4.09
C TYR A 11 -14.27 -0.46 -3.52
N ILE A 12 -14.23 -0.69 -2.20
CA ILE A 12 -15.28 -1.43 -1.52
C ILE A 12 -16.60 -0.64 -1.58
N PRO A 13 -17.72 -1.28 -1.97
CA PRO A 13 -19.05 -0.68 -1.97
C PRO A 13 -19.48 -0.35 -0.55
N THR A 14 -20.20 0.74 -0.40
CA THR A 14 -20.78 1.13 0.86
C THR A 14 -22.14 1.76 0.62
N VAL A 15 -23.10 1.49 1.51
CA VAL A 15 -24.41 2.16 1.53
C VAL A 15 -24.31 3.57 2.11
N LEU A 16 -23.16 3.91 2.70
CA LEU A 16 -22.92 5.21 3.32
C LEU A 16 -22.87 6.30 2.26
N SER A 17 -23.54 7.41 2.53
CA SER A 17 -23.52 8.57 1.64
C SER A 17 -22.15 9.24 1.68
N SER A 18 -21.62 9.57 0.50
CA SER A 18 -20.35 10.29 0.40
C SER A 18 -20.37 11.59 1.20
N GLY A 19 -19.30 11.87 1.95
CA GLY A 19 -19.16 13.07 2.78
C GLY A 19 -19.72 12.96 4.21
N THR A 20 -20.38 11.85 4.56
CA THR A 20 -20.73 11.54 5.95
C THR A 20 -19.50 11.14 6.77
N ALA A 21 -19.55 11.31 8.10
CA ALA A 21 -18.44 10.97 8.98
C ALA A 21 -18.11 9.47 8.89
N GLU A 22 -19.14 8.63 8.87
CA GLU A 22 -19.03 7.18 8.76
C GLU A 22 -18.37 6.77 7.43
N TYR A 23 -18.74 7.44 6.33
CA TYR A 23 -18.12 7.21 5.03
C TYR A 23 -16.62 7.55 5.06
N VAL A 24 -16.26 8.68 5.66
CA VAL A 24 -14.87 9.12 5.78
C VAL A 24 -14.07 8.16 6.66
N GLU A 25 -14.64 7.69 7.77
CA GLU A 25 -14.01 6.70 8.64
C GLU A 25 -13.77 5.38 7.91
N GLU A 26 -14.76 4.90 7.16
CA GLU A 26 -14.64 3.67 6.38
C GLU A 26 -13.57 3.80 5.28
N ARG A 27 -13.53 4.92 4.54
CA ARG A 27 -12.47 5.15 3.55
C ARG A 27 -11.10 5.29 4.20
N SER A 28 -11.02 5.93 5.36
CA SER A 28 -9.77 6.06 6.11
C SER A 28 -9.26 4.70 6.58
N LEU A 29 -10.15 3.80 7.00
CA LEU A 29 -9.81 2.42 7.36
C LEU A 29 -9.19 1.67 6.18
N LEU A 30 -9.80 1.75 5.00
CA LEU A 30 -9.31 1.04 3.81
C LEU A 30 -7.96 1.58 3.37
N ASN A 31 -7.81 2.91 3.31
CA ASN A 31 -6.55 3.56 2.98
C ASN A 31 -5.45 3.19 3.98
N TYR A 32 -5.77 3.15 5.27
CA TYR A 32 -4.83 2.78 6.32
C TYR A 32 -4.24 1.38 6.09
N ILE A 33 -5.07 0.39 5.75
CA ILE A 33 -4.62 -0.97 5.48
C ILE A 33 -3.81 -1.05 4.18
N SER A 34 -4.26 -0.35 3.14
CA SER A 34 -3.52 -0.23 1.88
C SER A 34 -2.13 0.37 2.08
N ASP A 35 -2.03 1.49 2.78
CA ASP A 35 -0.76 2.18 3.02
C ASP A 35 0.19 1.32 3.84
N LEU A 36 -0.34 0.63 4.87
CA LEU A 36 0.45 -0.28 5.68
C LEU A 36 1.00 -1.44 4.85
N TYR A 37 0.16 -2.03 4.00
CA TYR A 37 0.57 -3.09 3.08
C TYR A 37 1.66 -2.61 2.12
N VAL A 38 1.47 -1.45 1.49
CA VAL A 38 2.46 -0.85 0.57
C VAL A 38 3.78 -0.53 1.29
N GLN A 39 3.72 -0.07 2.55
CA GLN A 39 4.91 0.13 3.36
C GLN A 39 5.69 -1.18 3.54
N LYS A 40 4.99 -2.29 3.75
CA LYS A 40 5.58 -3.62 3.89
C LYS A 40 6.07 -4.26 2.59
N MET A 41 5.84 -3.61 1.44
CA MET A 41 6.47 -3.98 0.17
C MET A 41 7.89 -3.41 0.02
N TYR A 42 8.41 -2.65 1.00
CA TYR A 42 9.79 -2.14 1.04
C TYR A 42 10.26 -1.42 -0.24
N GLY A 43 9.35 -0.66 -0.87
CA GLY A 43 9.67 0.10 -2.09
C GLY A 43 9.68 -0.75 -3.36
N TYR A 44 9.26 -2.02 -3.30
CA TYR A 44 9.00 -2.81 -4.50
C TYR A 44 7.98 -2.11 -5.39
N LYS A 45 8.32 -2.04 -6.67
CA LYS A 45 7.50 -1.43 -7.69
C LYS A 45 7.12 -2.49 -8.72
N PRO A 46 5.84 -2.87 -8.81
CA PRO A 46 5.41 -3.81 -9.82
C PRO A 46 5.71 -3.28 -11.24
N PRO A 47 6.21 -4.12 -12.17
CA PRO A 47 6.57 -3.70 -13.51
C PRO A 47 5.46 -2.96 -14.25
N LYS A 48 5.79 -1.78 -14.78
CA LYS A 48 4.87 -0.89 -15.55
C LYS A 48 3.59 -0.54 -14.79
N THR A 49 3.63 -0.51 -13.46
CA THR A 49 2.48 -0.22 -12.63
C THR A 49 2.79 0.93 -11.67
N SER A 50 1.86 1.88 -11.58
CA SER A 50 1.85 2.98 -10.62
C SER A 50 0.79 2.77 -9.55
N ARG A 51 -0.30 2.07 -9.85
CA ARG A 51 -1.43 1.83 -8.93
C ARG A 51 -2.05 0.46 -9.14
N ILE A 52 -2.53 -0.15 -8.06
CA ILE A 52 -3.44 -1.30 -8.10
C ILE A 52 -4.82 -0.82 -7.66
N CYS A 53 -5.84 -1.07 -8.48
CA CYS A 53 -7.24 -0.83 -8.17
C CYS A 53 -7.93 -2.16 -7.90
N VAL A 54 -8.40 -2.35 -6.68
CA VAL A 54 -9.19 -3.52 -6.29
C VAL A 54 -10.66 -3.11 -6.29
N GLN A 55 -11.42 -3.66 -7.23
CA GLN A 55 -12.84 -3.37 -7.40
C GLN A 55 -13.63 -4.66 -7.26
N PRO A 56 -14.35 -4.88 -6.14
CA PRO A 56 -15.17 -6.07 -5.94
C PRO A 56 -15.98 -6.47 -7.19
N ASP A 57 -15.92 -7.75 -7.59
CA ASP A 57 -16.78 -8.23 -8.67
C ASP A 57 -18.20 -8.46 -8.15
N PHE A 58 -19.13 -7.62 -8.57
CA PHE A 58 -20.54 -7.73 -8.17
C PHE A 58 -21.32 -8.78 -8.96
N HIS A 59 -20.79 -9.26 -10.09
CA HIS A 59 -21.58 -10.05 -11.04
C HIS A 59 -20.80 -11.12 -11.82
N GLY A 60 -19.58 -11.49 -11.39
CA GLY A 60 -18.75 -12.45 -12.11
C GLY A 60 -18.36 -11.97 -13.52
N LYS A 61 -18.47 -10.66 -13.78
CA LYS A 61 -18.25 -10.07 -15.11
C LYS A 61 -16.76 -9.95 -15.41
N TRP A 62 -15.94 -9.81 -14.37
CA TRP A 62 -14.51 -9.55 -14.50
C TRP A 62 -13.74 -10.82 -14.20
N LYS A 63 -13.47 -11.60 -15.24
CA LYS A 63 -12.85 -12.93 -15.09
C LYS A 63 -11.34 -12.91 -14.93
N LYS A 64 -10.68 -11.78 -15.23
CA LYS A 64 -9.22 -11.66 -15.20
C LYS A 64 -8.79 -10.26 -14.81
N PRO A 65 -7.63 -10.11 -14.14
CA PRO A 65 -7.00 -8.82 -13.96
C PRO A 65 -6.65 -8.17 -15.32
N TRP A 66 -6.65 -6.84 -15.37
CA TRP A 66 -6.31 -6.10 -16.57
C TRP A 66 -5.53 -4.83 -16.24
N LYS A 67 -4.83 -4.27 -17.24
CA LYS A 67 -4.15 -2.99 -17.11
C LYS A 67 -4.79 -1.92 -17.99
N PHE A 68 -4.93 -0.73 -17.44
CA PHE A 68 -5.21 0.48 -18.21
C PHE A 68 -4.04 1.46 -18.01
N GLY A 69 -3.14 1.51 -18.98
CA GLY A 69 -1.87 2.22 -18.86
C GLY A 69 -1.02 1.64 -17.72
N SER A 70 -0.75 2.45 -16.69
CA SER A 70 0.02 2.04 -15.51
C SER A 70 -0.85 1.61 -14.31
N ILE A 71 -2.17 1.49 -14.51
CA ILE A 71 -3.11 1.08 -13.47
C ILE A 71 -3.44 -0.40 -13.68
N ALA A 72 -3.10 -1.24 -12.72
CA ALA A 72 -3.55 -2.62 -12.67
C ALA A 72 -4.91 -2.69 -11.97
N ASN A 73 -5.88 -3.38 -12.55
CA ASN A 73 -7.21 -3.55 -12.00
C ASN A 73 -7.47 -5.04 -11.80
N VAL A 74 -8.13 -5.36 -10.70
CA VAL A 74 -8.51 -6.72 -10.32
C VAL A 74 -9.80 -6.69 -9.56
N ALA A 75 -10.60 -7.74 -9.74
CA ALA A 75 -11.94 -7.83 -9.19
C ALA A 75 -12.14 -9.11 -8.39
N PRO A 76 -11.54 -9.18 -7.18
CA PRO A 76 -11.66 -10.39 -6.37
C PRO A 76 -13.10 -10.57 -5.88
N PRO A 77 -13.49 -11.82 -5.55
CA PRO A 77 -14.76 -12.10 -4.89
C PRO A 77 -14.90 -11.32 -3.58
N TYR A 78 -16.08 -10.76 -3.35
CA TYR A 78 -16.37 -9.91 -2.20
C TYR A 78 -17.75 -10.20 -1.63
N ASN A 79 -17.85 -10.25 -0.31
CA ASN A 79 -19.08 -10.44 0.43
C ASN A 79 -19.35 -9.22 1.32
N TYR A 80 -20.35 -8.43 0.92
CA TYR A 80 -20.72 -7.21 1.63
C TYR A 80 -21.29 -7.47 3.02
N GLU A 81 -22.11 -8.52 3.17
CA GLU A 81 -22.74 -8.86 4.45
C GLU A 81 -21.69 -9.30 5.48
N GLU A 82 -20.71 -10.10 5.04
CA GLU A 82 -19.60 -10.52 5.88
C GLU A 82 -18.75 -9.33 6.36
N TYR A 83 -18.41 -8.43 5.44
CA TYR A 83 -17.62 -7.24 5.77
C TYR A 83 -18.37 -6.28 6.72
N THR A 84 -19.68 -6.09 6.51
CA THR A 84 -20.49 -5.19 7.36
C THR A 84 -20.80 -5.78 8.73
N ALA A 85 -20.91 -7.10 8.85
CA ALA A 85 -21.07 -7.79 10.13
C ALA A 85 -19.80 -7.75 11.00
N CYS A 86 -18.64 -7.47 10.40
CA CYS A 86 -17.37 -7.44 11.12
C CYS A 86 -17.22 -6.20 12.02
N ASN A 87 -16.60 -6.42 13.18
CA ASN A 87 -16.05 -5.32 13.98
C ASN A 87 -14.85 -4.67 13.26
N ARG A 88 -14.29 -3.60 13.84
CA ARG A 88 -13.16 -2.87 13.25
C ARG A 88 -11.95 -3.76 12.90
N LYS A 89 -11.57 -4.70 13.78
CA LYS A 89 -10.45 -5.62 13.52
C LYS A 89 -10.79 -6.62 12.42
N GLY A 90 -12.03 -7.12 12.38
CA GLY A 90 -12.52 -7.96 11.30
C GLY A 90 -12.49 -7.23 9.96
N LYS A 91 -12.89 -5.95 9.92
CA LYS A 91 -12.79 -5.11 8.71
C LYS A 91 -11.35 -4.91 8.24
N TYR A 92 -10.40 -4.76 9.16
CA TYR A 92 -8.97 -4.70 8.83
C TYR A 92 -8.48 -6.00 8.19
N MET A 93 -8.81 -7.14 8.79
CA MET A 93 -8.47 -8.46 8.25
C MET A 93 -9.09 -8.67 6.86
N TYR A 94 -10.36 -8.34 6.72
CA TYR A 94 -11.09 -8.48 5.46
C TYR A 94 -10.46 -7.64 4.35
N ALA A 95 -10.13 -6.38 4.64
CA ALA A 95 -9.45 -5.50 3.70
C ALA A 95 -8.07 -6.04 3.30
N LEU A 96 -7.29 -6.52 4.27
CA LEU A 96 -5.99 -7.14 4.04
C LEU A 96 -6.09 -8.40 3.16
N ASP A 97 -7.06 -9.27 3.43
CA ASP A 97 -7.30 -10.48 2.65
C ASP A 97 -7.78 -10.15 1.22
N CYS A 98 -8.56 -9.08 1.05
CA CYS A 98 -8.92 -8.57 -0.27
C CYS A 98 -7.69 -8.09 -1.04
N ILE A 99 -6.80 -7.31 -0.41
CA ILE A 99 -5.55 -6.87 -1.02
C ILE A 99 -4.69 -8.08 -1.41
N GLN A 100 -4.53 -9.04 -0.49
CA GLN A 100 -3.68 -10.20 -0.73
C GLN A 100 -4.19 -11.02 -1.92
N ARG A 101 -5.47 -11.39 -1.93
CA ARG A 101 -6.08 -12.12 -3.06
C ARG A 101 -5.88 -11.38 -4.38
N ALA A 102 -6.20 -10.09 -4.40
CA ALA A 102 -5.98 -9.22 -5.54
C ALA A 102 -4.53 -9.24 -6.04
N THR A 103 -3.55 -9.11 -5.13
CA THR A 103 -2.13 -9.10 -5.49
C THR A 103 -1.63 -10.45 -5.97
N LEU A 104 -2.13 -11.55 -5.42
CA LEU A 104 -1.78 -12.89 -5.88
C LEU A 104 -2.26 -13.14 -7.31
N GLU A 105 -3.52 -12.81 -7.61
CA GLU A 105 -4.04 -12.88 -8.98
C GLU A 105 -3.21 -12.04 -9.95
N LEU A 106 -2.80 -10.83 -9.53
CA LEU A 106 -1.94 -9.96 -10.33
C LEU A 106 -0.53 -10.53 -10.52
N THR A 107 0.02 -11.21 -9.51
CA THR A 107 1.34 -11.85 -9.63
C THR A 107 1.32 -13.00 -10.62
N GLU A 108 0.24 -13.77 -10.65
CA GLU A 108 0.05 -14.87 -11.59
C GLU A 108 -0.17 -14.34 -13.02
N GLU A 109 -1.02 -13.33 -13.20
CA GLU A 109 -1.33 -12.77 -14.53
C GLU A 109 -0.15 -11.98 -15.12
N PHE A 110 0.60 -11.24 -14.31
CA PHE A 110 1.66 -10.34 -14.79
C PHE A 110 3.08 -10.78 -14.43
N ASN A 111 3.25 -11.99 -13.88
CA ASN A 111 4.53 -12.57 -13.46
C ASN A 111 5.33 -11.62 -12.54
N TRP A 112 4.65 -11.05 -11.53
CA TRP A 112 5.30 -10.24 -10.50
C TRP A 112 5.92 -11.13 -9.43
N ASP A 113 6.87 -10.58 -8.67
CA ASP A 113 7.44 -11.29 -7.54
C ASP A 113 6.40 -11.48 -6.43
N LYS A 114 5.85 -12.69 -6.35
CA LYS A 114 4.85 -13.10 -5.37
C LYS A 114 5.36 -12.99 -3.92
N SER A 115 6.66 -13.24 -3.71
CA SER A 115 7.25 -13.30 -2.37
C SER A 115 7.16 -11.97 -1.63
N VAL A 116 7.21 -10.85 -2.36
CA VAL A 116 7.04 -9.50 -1.82
C VAL A 116 5.65 -9.34 -1.19
N PHE A 117 4.60 -9.78 -1.90
CA PHE A 117 3.21 -9.65 -1.46
C PHE A 117 2.90 -10.58 -0.29
N GLU A 118 3.38 -11.83 -0.34
CA GLU A 118 3.26 -12.77 0.78
C GLU A 118 3.97 -12.27 2.03
N THR A 119 5.18 -11.72 1.90
CA THR A 119 5.92 -11.13 3.02
C THR A 119 5.19 -9.92 3.59
N ALA A 120 4.71 -9.02 2.72
CA ALA A 120 3.95 -7.85 3.14
C ALA A 120 2.72 -8.24 3.96
N TYR A 121 1.95 -9.22 3.48
CA TYR A 121 0.78 -9.75 4.18
C TYR A 121 1.11 -10.28 5.58
N GLN A 122 2.12 -11.16 5.69
CA GLN A 122 2.53 -11.72 6.98
C GLN A 122 2.99 -10.64 7.95
N GLU A 123 3.78 -9.68 7.49
CA GLU A 123 4.24 -8.59 8.35
C GLU A 123 3.09 -7.67 8.84
N VAL A 124 2.07 -7.44 8.00
CA VAL A 124 0.88 -6.70 8.45
C VAL A 124 0.15 -7.46 9.55
N LEU A 125 0.02 -8.78 9.42
CA LEU A 125 -0.58 -9.63 10.46
C LEU A 125 0.24 -9.60 11.75
N GLU A 126 1.56 -9.79 11.66
CA GLU A 126 2.47 -9.83 12.81
C GLU A 126 2.51 -8.49 13.55
N CYS A 127 2.37 -7.37 12.85
CA CYS A 127 2.32 -6.05 13.47
C CYS A 127 0.95 -5.70 14.07
N ASP A 128 -0.04 -6.59 13.99
CA ASP A 128 -1.41 -6.39 14.48
C ASP A 128 -2.02 -5.09 13.94
N PHE A 129 -1.80 -4.82 12.66
CA PHE A 129 -2.26 -3.62 11.95
C PHE A 129 -1.73 -2.31 12.53
N LYS A 130 -0.54 -2.28 13.15
CA LYS A 130 0.05 -1.06 13.74
C LYS A 130 1.13 -0.50 12.82
N PHE A 131 1.02 0.79 12.46
CA PHE A 131 2.13 1.49 11.83
C PHE A 131 3.31 1.57 12.79
N ARG A 132 4.41 0.93 12.40
CA ARG A 132 5.74 1.23 12.96
C ARG A 132 6.42 2.16 11.98
N ILE A 133 6.51 3.43 12.35
CA ILE A 133 7.41 4.35 11.66
C ILE A 133 8.81 4.06 12.21
N GLU A 134 9.53 3.19 11.52
CA GLU A 134 10.97 3.09 11.73
C GLU A 134 11.60 4.35 11.15
N TYR A 135 11.83 5.35 12.00
CA TYR A 135 12.65 6.48 11.62
C TYR A 135 14.05 5.93 11.35
N PRO A 136 14.60 6.05 10.12
CA PRO A 136 16.03 5.80 9.94
C PRO A 136 16.73 6.74 10.91
N GLY A 137 17.52 6.16 11.84
CA GLY A 137 18.19 6.93 12.87
C GLY A 137 18.84 8.14 12.23
N LYS A 138 18.45 9.34 12.67
CA LYS A 138 18.92 10.61 12.07
C LYS A 138 20.42 10.50 11.89
N GLN A 139 20.89 10.37 10.65
CA GLN A 139 22.28 10.66 10.34
C GLN A 139 22.42 12.17 10.54
N THR A 140 22.78 12.56 11.76
CA THR A 140 23.28 13.88 12.06
C THR A 140 24.50 14.07 11.17
N ARG A 141 24.28 14.74 10.03
CA ARG A 141 25.36 15.31 9.22
C ARG A 141 26.02 16.36 10.09
N ASP A 142 27.02 15.94 10.83
CA ASP A 142 27.87 16.81 11.65
C ASP A 142 28.76 17.65 10.71
N LYS A 143 28.15 18.66 10.07
CA LYS A 143 28.82 19.63 9.18
C LYS A 143 29.57 20.70 9.99
N LYS A 144 30.27 20.33 11.06
CA LYS A 144 30.99 21.30 11.91
C LYS A 144 32.46 21.00 12.21
N LYS A 145 33.11 20.06 11.53
CA LYS A 145 34.58 19.88 11.64
C LYS A 145 35.26 19.53 10.31
N MET A 146 35.23 20.46 9.35
CA MET A 146 36.27 20.56 8.31
C MET A 146 36.43 22.03 7.91
N ALA A 147 36.94 22.84 8.83
CA ALA A 147 37.54 24.13 8.52
C ALA A 147 38.79 24.27 9.41
N SER A 148 39.77 23.43 9.12
CA SER A 148 41.14 23.61 9.59
C SER A 148 42.04 23.46 8.37
N TRP A 149 43.02 24.37 8.25
CA TRP A 149 44.05 24.48 7.21
C TRP A 149 43.53 25.10 5.90
N SER A 150 43.93 26.30 5.45
CA SER A 150 45.22 26.98 5.59
C SER A 150 45.05 28.48 5.28
N LEU A 151 45.75 29.36 6.01
CA LEU A 151 46.35 30.60 5.47
C LEU A 151 47.29 31.17 6.53
N LYS A 152 48.52 30.62 6.57
CA LYS A 152 49.69 31.25 7.16
C LYS A 152 50.33 32.14 6.09
N LYS A 153 50.39 33.45 6.39
CA LYS A 153 51.39 34.47 5.99
C LYS A 153 51.91 34.54 4.53
N GLN A 154 51.64 35.68 3.89
CA GLN A 154 52.63 36.53 3.17
C GLN A 154 52.20 38.00 3.37
N LYS A 155 52.79 38.77 4.29
CA LYS A 155 53.89 39.76 4.12
C LYS A 155 53.64 40.87 3.09
N GLN A 156 53.44 42.10 3.56
CA GLN A 156 54.38 43.21 3.39
C GLN A 156 54.23 44.20 4.54
#